data_AF-X0BAA8-F1
#
_entry.id   AF-X0BAA8-F1
#
_cell.length_a   1.000
_cell.length_b   1.000
_cell.length_c   1.000
_cell.angle_alpha   90.00
_cell.angle_beta   90.00
_cell.angle_gamma   90.00
#
_symmetry.space_group_name_H-M   'P 1'
#
loop_
_entity.id
_entity.type
_entity.pdbx_description
1 polymer ?
#
loop_
_entity_poly.entity_id
_entity_poly.type
_entity_poly.pdbx_seq_one_letter_code
_entity_poly.pdbx_strand_id
1 'polypeptide(L)'
;MPIPSDLADAAGLNLDSTTEDNVYEMAHLTYTAISTDPQEFYEKHRLRPKQLKFPRHTEILVGITVYNEPKHLLRRTLQSIVQNLWYLNIRPQSKVWGKGSWTKIVVCILIDGIESVDPGVLDVLTSIGLYQNGLCRKTTEQGEEVTGHLFEFTSHLATHLGCEDYTDGDSKSSNIESRPMKFPVQLMLLMKASNCGKLNSYRWLYNGFARVLDPKITVHLDVGTKLGKQALFKLWKEFDLEPMLAAACGEIACSLGGNWLNLLNPIVAAHNFEYKVGFQLDRTFVSATGFLSLLPGACSAYSHCYY
;
A
#
# COMPACT_ATOMS: atom_id res chain seq x y z
N MET A 1 -1.74 -21.77 0.14
CA MET A 1 -0.73 -22.33 1.05
C MET A 1 -1.05 -21.84 2.45
N PRO A 2 -1.19 -22.73 3.45
CA PRO A 2 -1.37 -22.28 4.83
C PRO A 2 -0.14 -21.47 5.28
N ILE A 3 -0.36 -20.44 6.09
CA ILE A 3 0.74 -19.68 6.68
C ILE A 3 1.46 -20.50 7.77
N PRO A 4 2.73 -20.21 8.04
CA PRO A 4 3.43 -20.70 9.23
C PRO A 4 2.63 -20.48 10.54
N SER A 5 2.68 -21.46 11.45
CA SER A 5 1.89 -21.46 12.69
C SER A 5 2.22 -20.31 13.62
N ASP A 6 3.48 -19.89 13.67
CA ASP A 6 3.96 -18.74 14.44
C ASP A 6 3.30 -17.43 13.99
N LEU A 7 3.02 -17.27 12.70
CA LEU A 7 2.28 -16.12 12.18
C LEU A 7 0.80 -16.16 12.58
N ALA A 8 0.19 -17.35 12.55
CA ALA A 8 -1.20 -17.54 12.97
C ALA A 8 -1.38 -17.28 14.48
N ASP A 9 -0.45 -17.80 15.30
CA ASP A 9 -0.43 -17.63 16.75
C ASP A 9 -0.24 -16.16 17.13
N ALA A 10 0.69 -15.45 16.47
CA ALA A 10 0.91 -14.03 16.68
C ALA A 10 -0.36 -13.20 16.38
N ALA A 11 -1.11 -13.59 15.36
CA ALA A 11 -2.37 -12.95 14.99
C ALA A 11 -3.57 -13.37 15.87
N GLY A 12 -3.40 -14.37 16.76
CA GLY A 12 -4.47 -14.92 17.58
C GLY A 12 -5.55 -15.65 16.76
N LEU A 13 -5.18 -16.19 15.59
CA LEU A 13 -6.09 -16.88 14.70
C LEU A 13 -6.29 -18.33 15.14
N ASN A 14 -7.53 -18.76 15.28
CA ASN A 14 -7.86 -20.16 15.47
C ASN A 14 -7.98 -20.85 14.09
N LEU A 15 -6.96 -21.62 13.70
CA LEU A 15 -6.90 -22.31 12.41
C LEU A 15 -7.93 -23.45 12.28
N ASP A 16 -8.53 -23.91 13.39
CA ASP A 16 -9.52 -24.98 13.39
C ASP A 16 -10.94 -24.49 13.00
N SER A 17 -11.16 -23.17 12.91
CA SER A 17 -12.46 -22.57 12.55
C SER A 17 -12.49 -21.98 11.13
N THR A 18 -12.05 -22.76 10.13
CA THR A 18 -11.86 -22.31 8.73
C THR A 18 -13.15 -22.16 7.89
N THR A 19 -14.32 -22.02 8.51
CA THR A 19 -15.61 -21.97 7.80
C THR A 19 -16.07 -20.58 7.38
N GLU A 20 -15.44 -19.51 7.87
CA GLU A 20 -15.72 -18.13 7.43
C GLU A 20 -14.63 -17.65 6.44
N ASP A 21 -15.05 -17.08 5.30
CA ASP A 21 -14.16 -16.58 4.23
C ASP A 21 -13.05 -15.63 4.76
N ASN A 22 -13.36 -14.86 5.81
CA ASN A 22 -12.42 -13.94 6.46
C ASN A 22 -11.28 -14.69 7.18
N VAL A 23 -11.56 -15.83 7.80
CA VAL A 23 -10.55 -16.64 8.50
C VAL A 23 -9.65 -17.32 7.46
N TYR A 24 -10.22 -17.76 6.34
CA TYR A 24 -9.44 -18.39 5.27
C TYR A 24 -8.40 -17.45 4.67
N GLU A 25 -8.76 -16.20 4.33
CA GLU A 25 -7.82 -15.24 3.75
C GLU A 25 -6.71 -14.78 4.72
N MET A 26 -6.94 -14.95 6.02
CA MET A 26 -5.97 -14.69 7.09
C MET A 26 -5.11 -15.92 7.43
N ALA A 27 -5.50 -17.11 6.98
CA ALA A 27 -4.79 -18.35 7.19
C ALA A 27 -4.03 -18.86 5.94
N HIS A 28 -4.39 -18.37 4.74
CA HIS A 28 -3.86 -18.89 3.49
C HIS A 28 -3.27 -17.81 2.58
N LEU A 29 -1.99 -17.96 2.26
CA LEU A 29 -1.30 -17.25 1.18
C LEU A 29 -1.72 -17.85 -0.17
N THR A 30 -2.15 -16.99 -1.10
CA THR A 30 -2.38 -17.37 -2.51
C THR A 30 -1.18 -16.92 -3.31
N TYR A 31 -0.68 -17.79 -4.19
CA TYR A 31 0.36 -17.49 -5.17
C TYR A 31 -0.19 -17.74 -6.57
N THR A 32 0.06 -16.80 -7.47
CA THR A 32 -0.31 -16.86 -8.88
C THR A 32 0.91 -16.49 -9.72
N ALA A 33 1.31 -17.40 -10.61
CA ALA A 33 2.32 -17.11 -11.63
C ALA A 33 1.65 -16.37 -12.80
N ILE A 34 2.23 -15.26 -13.24
CA ILE A 34 1.69 -14.41 -14.31
C ILE A 34 2.67 -14.41 -15.48
N SER A 35 2.16 -14.65 -16.68
CA SER A 35 2.87 -14.57 -17.97
C SER A 35 2.40 -13.39 -18.83
N THR A 36 1.33 -12.70 -18.42
CA THR A 36 0.61 -11.72 -19.24
C THR A 36 1.16 -10.30 -19.08
N ASP A 37 0.90 -9.42 -20.05
CA ASP A 37 1.09 -7.98 -19.88
C ASP A 37 0.05 -7.41 -18.89
N PRO A 38 0.36 -6.33 -18.14
CA PRO A 38 -0.59 -5.63 -17.30
C PRO A 38 -1.96 -5.36 -17.95
N GLN A 39 -1.98 -5.00 -19.25
CA GLN A 39 -3.21 -4.64 -19.96
C GLN A 39 -4.17 -5.82 -20.14
N GLU A 40 -3.63 -7.04 -20.25
CA GLU A 40 -4.39 -8.28 -20.45
C GLU A 40 -4.73 -8.96 -19.12
N PHE A 41 -4.18 -8.47 -18.00
CA PHE A 41 -4.33 -9.10 -16.69
C PHE A 41 -5.80 -9.27 -16.30
N TYR A 42 -6.63 -8.25 -16.55
CA TYR A 42 -8.06 -8.28 -16.25
C TYR A 42 -8.81 -9.41 -16.95
N GLU A 43 -8.40 -9.81 -18.16
CA GLU A 43 -9.09 -10.83 -18.94
C GLU A 43 -8.77 -12.24 -18.42
N LYS A 44 -7.52 -12.46 -18.02
CA LYS A 44 -6.97 -13.79 -17.71
C LYS A 44 -6.91 -14.11 -16.22
N HIS A 45 -6.88 -13.10 -15.37
CA HIS A 45 -6.73 -13.26 -13.92
C HIS A 45 -7.87 -12.59 -13.13
N ARG A 46 -8.08 -13.07 -11.92
CA ARG A 46 -8.99 -12.47 -10.93
C ARG A 46 -8.22 -12.29 -9.64
N LEU A 47 -8.56 -11.23 -8.91
CA LEU A 47 -7.97 -10.93 -7.60
C LEU A 47 -8.93 -11.37 -6.51
N ARG A 48 -8.38 -11.81 -5.37
CA ARG A 48 -9.14 -12.39 -4.26
C ARG A 48 -10.33 -11.52 -3.82
N PRO A 49 -10.24 -10.19 -3.67
CA PRO A 49 -11.37 -9.37 -3.22
C PRO A 49 -12.62 -9.50 -4.11
N LYS A 50 -12.46 -9.85 -5.40
CA LYS A 50 -13.57 -10.07 -6.34
C LYS A 50 -14.03 -11.53 -6.43
N GLN A 51 -13.28 -12.47 -5.87
CA GLN A 51 -13.57 -13.91 -5.87
C GLN A 51 -14.33 -14.38 -4.63
N LEU A 52 -14.44 -13.53 -3.60
CA LEU A 52 -15.21 -13.85 -2.39
C LEU A 52 -16.69 -14.04 -2.73
N LYS A 53 -17.40 -14.82 -1.89
CA LYS A 53 -18.85 -15.05 -2.02
C LYS A 53 -19.64 -13.75 -2.19
N PHE A 54 -19.21 -12.71 -1.47
CA PHE A 54 -19.65 -11.35 -1.65
C PHE A 54 -18.45 -10.50 -2.11
N PRO A 55 -18.36 -10.17 -3.41
CA PRO A 55 -17.28 -9.35 -3.94
C PRO A 55 -17.16 -8.02 -3.19
N ARG A 56 -15.94 -7.68 -2.76
CA ARG A 56 -15.69 -6.45 -2.02
C ARG A 56 -15.56 -5.26 -2.98
N HIS A 57 -16.17 -4.15 -2.58
CA HIS A 57 -15.92 -2.85 -3.20
C HIS A 57 -14.62 -2.25 -2.63
N THR A 58 -13.76 -1.75 -3.51
CA THR A 58 -12.49 -1.15 -3.13
C THR A 58 -12.64 0.37 -3.13
N GLU A 59 -12.43 1.02 -2.00
CA GLU A 59 -12.40 2.48 -1.91
C GLU A 59 -11.00 3.01 -2.23
N ILE A 60 -9.96 2.34 -1.72
CA ILE A 60 -8.57 2.78 -1.86
C ILE A 60 -7.71 1.59 -2.27
N LEU A 61 -7.02 1.71 -3.40
CA LEU A 61 -5.91 0.84 -3.77
C LEU A 61 -4.61 1.60 -3.51
N VAL A 62 -3.76 1.12 -2.60
CA VAL A 62 -2.45 1.71 -2.33
C VAL A 62 -1.38 0.90 -3.04
N GLY A 63 -0.64 1.47 -3.99
CA GLY A 63 0.52 0.84 -4.63
C GLY A 63 1.83 1.39 -4.07
N ILE A 64 2.68 0.52 -3.54
CA ILE A 64 4.01 0.86 -3.02
C ILE A 64 5.05 0.33 -4.00
N THR A 65 5.81 1.20 -4.65
CA THR A 65 6.89 0.78 -5.54
C THR A 65 8.19 0.57 -4.76
N VAL A 66 8.85 -0.55 -5.03
CA VAL A 66 10.11 -1.00 -4.41
C VAL A 66 11.04 -1.49 -5.51
N TYR A 67 12.31 -1.12 -5.43
CA TYR A 67 13.38 -1.61 -6.29
C TYR A 67 14.45 -2.31 -5.44
N ASN A 68 15.45 -1.56 -4.95
CA ASN A 68 16.58 -2.08 -4.18
C ASN A 68 16.73 -1.39 -2.81
N GLU A 69 15.67 -0.71 -2.36
CA GLU A 69 15.67 0.01 -1.10
C GLU A 69 15.78 -0.95 0.10
N PRO A 70 16.49 -0.54 1.17
CA PRO A 70 16.69 -1.38 2.33
C PRO A 70 15.41 -1.58 3.14
N LYS A 71 15.32 -2.72 3.82
CA LYS A 71 14.15 -3.14 4.63
C LYS A 71 13.55 -2.09 5.57
N HIS A 72 14.35 -1.20 6.14
CA HIS A 72 13.87 -0.19 7.08
C HIS A 72 12.97 0.85 6.42
N LEU A 73 13.14 1.13 5.12
CA LEU A 73 12.28 2.02 4.35
C LEU A 73 10.91 1.40 4.10
N LEU A 74 10.87 0.12 3.71
CA LEU A 74 9.61 -0.61 3.58
C LEU A 74 8.86 -0.70 4.91
N ARG A 75 9.56 -1.06 6.00
CA ARG A 75 8.98 -1.13 7.34
C ARG A 75 8.37 0.21 7.76
N ARG A 76 9.09 1.32 7.53
CA ARG A 76 8.62 2.68 7.83
C ARG A 76 7.35 3.04 7.06
N THR A 77 7.30 2.75 5.75
CA THR A 77 6.12 3.01 4.92
C THR A 77 4.93 2.18 5.39
N LEU A 78 5.09 0.88 5.60
CA LEU A 78 4.03 -0.01 6.07
C LEU A 78 3.48 0.41 7.46
N GLN A 79 4.34 0.78 8.40
CA GLN A 79 3.91 1.30 9.70
C GLN A 79 3.06 2.57 9.57
N SER A 80 3.40 3.48 8.66
CA SER A 80 2.60 4.69 8.42
C SER A 80 1.25 4.39 7.75
N ILE A 81 1.19 3.35 6.91
CA ILE A 81 -0.05 2.86 6.32
C ILE A 81 -0.96 2.27 7.40
N VAL A 82 -0.42 1.41 8.29
CA VAL A 82 -1.17 0.86 9.43
C VAL A 82 -1.83 1.98 10.24
N GLN A 83 -1.12 3.06 10.55
CA GLN A 83 -1.69 4.20 11.28
C GLN A 83 -2.85 4.88 10.53
N ASN A 84 -2.71 5.04 9.21
CA ASN A 84 -3.77 5.62 8.38
C ASN A 84 -5.00 4.70 8.31
N LEU A 85 -4.79 3.39 8.14
CA LEU A 85 -5.88 2.41 8.13
C LEU A 85 -6.59 2.34 9.49
N TRP A 86 -5.84 2.42 10.59
CA TRP A 86 -6.42 2.51 11.93
C TRP A 86 -7.30 3.74 12.06
N TYR A 87 -6.81 4.91 11.64
CA TYR A 87 -7.57 6.16 11.68
C TYR A 87 -8.90 6.04 10.92
N LEU A 88 -8.92 5.36 9.77
CA LEU A 88 -10.15 5.05 9.02
C LEU A 88 -11.07 4.08 9.79
N ASN A 89 -10.51 3.03 10.41
CA ASN A 89 -11.28 2.02 11.15
C ASN A 89 -11.97 2.58 12.42
N ILE A 90 -11.40 3.59 13.07
CA ILE A 90 -11.96 4.14 14.32
C ILE A 90 -12.91 5.31 14.12
N ARG A 91 -13.21 5.72 12.87
CA ARG A 91 -14.07 6.88 12.62
C ARG A 91 -15.51 6.59 13.10
N PRO A 92 -16.06 7.36 14.06
CA PRO A 92 -17.39 7.10 14.60
C PRO A 92 -18.53 7.65 13.72
N GLN A 93 -18.25 8.68 12.91
CA GLN A 93 -19.23 9.43 12.12
C GLN A 93 -18.83 9.46 10.64
N SER A 94 -18.84 8.30 9.98
CA SER A 94 -18.66 8.20 8.54
C SER A 94 -19.60 7.15 7.96
N LYS A 95 -20.16 7.43 6.78
CA LYS A 95 -20.97 6.47 6.02
C LYS A 95 -20.10 5.36 5.40
N VAL A 96 -18.83 5.66 5.15
CA VAL A 96 -17.89 4.77 4.46
C VAL A 96 -16.90 4.14 5.45
N TRP A 97 -16.39 4.93 6.39
CA TRP A 97 -15.33 4.54 7.31
C TRP A 97 -15.87 4.18 8.70
N GLY A 98 -15.14 3.33 9.41
CA GLY A 98 -15.54 2.72 10.68
C GLY A 98 -15.09 1.26 10.78
N LYS A 99 -15.67 0.50 11.70
CA LYS A 99 -15.30 -0.91 11.89
C LYS A 99 -15.46 -1.69 10.58
N GLY A 100 -14.40 -2.38 10.16
CA GLY A 100 -14.37 -3.12 8.89
C GLY A 100 -13.86 -2.33 7.69
N SER A 101 -13.36 -1.09 7.89
CA SER A 101 -12.78 -0.28 6.79
C SER A 101 -11.67 -1.00 6.02
N TRP A 102 -10.94 -1.89 6.69
CA TRP A 102 -9.90 -2.70 6.06
C TRP A 102 -10.40 -3.54 4.88
N THR A 103 -11.68 -3.91 4.83
CA THR A 103 -12.21 -4.71 3.72
C THR A 103 -12.32 -3.92 2.42
N LYS A 104 -12.26 -2.58 2.52
CA LYS A 104 -12.41 -1.63 1.41
C LYS A 104 -11.06 -1.10 0.90
N ILE A 105 -9.95 -1.57 1.48
CA ILE A 105 -8.62 -1.02 1.20
C ILE A 105 -7.68 -2.17 0.88
N VAL A 106 -7.03 -2.08 -0.27
CA VAL A 106 -6.04 -3.05 -0.73
C VAL A 106 -4.69 -2.37 -0.79
N VAL A 107 -3.67 -2.98 -0.17
CA VAL A 107 -2.30 -2.48 -0.20
C VAL A 107 -1.46 -3.42 -1.07
N CYS A 108 -0.98 -2.92 -2.20
CA CYS A 108 -0.16 -3.62 -3.18
C CYS A 108 1.30 -3.17 -3.07
N ILE A 109 2.22 -4.11 -2.92
CA ILE A 109 3.67 -3.89 -2.99
C ILE A 109 4.15 -4.36 -4.36
N LEU A 110 4.85 -3.50 -5.09
CA LEU A 110 5.33 -3.75 -6.46
C LEU A 110 6.85 -3.75 -6.46
N ILE A 111 7.47 -4.93 -6.53
CA ILE A 111 8.93 -5.11 -6.60
C ILE A 111 9.39 -5.14 -8.06
N ASP A 112 10.30 -4.24 -8.41
CA ASP A 112 10.85 -4.08 -9.76
C ASP A 112 12.07 -4.97 -10.03
N GLY A 113 11.79 -6.27 -10.18
CA GLY A 113 12.81 -7.28 -10.46
C GLY A 113 13.19 -8.06 -9.21
N ILE A 114 12.88 -9.36 -9.21
CA ILE A 114 13.16 -10.26 -8.09
C ILE A 114 14.64 -10.37 -7.75
N GLU A 115 15.55 -10.22 -8.72
CA GLU A 115 16.99 -10.29 -8.48
C GLU A 115 17.56 -9.02 -7.85
N SER A 116 16.89 -7.88 -8.01
CA SER A 116 17.37 -6.58 -7.53
C SER A 116 16.91 -6.22 -6.12
N VAL A 117 15.99 -7.01 -5.56
CA VAL A 117 15.40 -6.76 -4.25
C VAL A 117 16.42 -6.94 -3.12
N ASP A 118 16.38 -6.05 -2.13
CA ASP A 118 17.12 -6.23 -0.88
C ASP A 118 16.64 -7.52 -0.17
N PRO A 119 17.53 -8.45 0.21
CA PRO A 119 17.12 -9.66 0.94
C PRO A 119 16.37 -9.34 2.24
N GLY A 120 16.71 -8.23 2.89
CA GLY A 120 16.01 -7.76 4.08
C GLY A 120 14.56 -7.36 3.82
N VAL A 121 14.21 -6.93 2.61
CA VAL A 121 12.82 -6.69 2.21
C VAL A 121 12.06 -8.02 2.14
N LEU A 122 12.66 -9.08 1.60
CA LEU A 122 12.07 -10.41 1.59
C LEU A 122 11.85 -10.95 3.02
N ASP A 123 12.77 -10.67 3.95
CA ASP A 123 12.58 -11.02 5.37
C ASP A 123 11.34 -10.33 5.95
N VAL A 124 11.16 -9.02 5.66
CA VAL A 124 9.98 -8.27 6.12
C VAL A 124 8.71 -8.84 5.51
N LEU A 125 8.70 -9.13 4.21
CA LEU A 125 7.54 -9.70 3.51
C LEU A 125 7.19 -11.10 4.04
N THR A 126 8.19 -11.89 4.40
CA THR A 126 8.01 -13.19 5.05
C THR A 126 7.42 -13.04 6.45
N SER A 127 7.93 -12.10 7.25
CA SER A 127 7.45 -11.87 8.62
C SER A 127 6.01 -11.39 8.71
N ILE A 128 5.46 -10.81 7.63
CA ILE A 128 4.06 -10.38 7.54
C ILE A 128 3.19 -11.40 6.80
N GLY A 129 3.75 -12.55 6.40
CA GLY A 129 3.06 -13.65 5.72
C GLY A 129 2.78 -13.44 4.23
N LEU A 130 3.32 -12.39 3.61
CA LEU A 130 3.04 -12.03 2.22
C LEU A 130 3.98 -12.68 1.20
N TYR A 131 5.11 -13.24 1.66
CA TYR A 131 6.08 -13.94 0.83
C TYR A 131 6.51 -15.24 1.49
N GLN A 132 6.75 -16.26 0.67
CA GLN A 132 7.34 -17.52 1.11
C GLN A 132 8.38 -17.98 0.08
N ASN A 133 9.58 -18.28 0.57
CA ASN A 133 10.67 -18.72 -0.28
C ASN A 133 10.34 -20.05 -0.98
N GLY A 134 10.74 -20.17 -2.24
CA GLY A 134 10.55 -21.38 -3.06
C GLY A 134 9.22 -21.47 -3.82
N LEU A 135 8.30 -20.50 -3.68
CA LEU A 135 7.04 -20.50 -4.45
C LEU A 135 7.19 -19.97 -5.88
N CYS A 136 8.15 -19.09 -6.14
CA CYS A 136 8.36 -18.49 -7.46
C CYS A 136 8.77 -19.56 -8.49
N ARG A 137 7.96 -19.74 -9.54
CA ARG A 137 8.18 -20.71 -10.62
C ARG A 137 8.66 -20.01 -11.89
N LYS A 138 9.50 -20.65 -12.69
CA LYS A 138 9.95 -20.10 -13.99
C LYS A 138 8.89 -20.14 -15.08
N THR A 139 8.00 -21.13 -15.02
CA THR A 139 6.92 -21.31 -16.00
C THR A 139 5.56 -21.38 -15.32
N THR A 140 4.53 -20.93 -16.01
CA THR A 140 3.13 -21.10 -15.60
C THR A 140 2.72 -22.57 -15.73
N GLU A 141 1.51 -22.91 -15.27
CA GLU A 141 0.95 -24.25 -15.44
C GLU A 141 0.68 -24.60 -16.91
N GLN A 142 0.49 -23.59 -17.77
CA GLN A 142 0.38 -23.76 -19.22
C GLN A 142 1.74 -23.83 -19.94
N GLY A 143 2.87 -23.72 -19.22
CA GLY A 143 4.22 -23.78 -19.79
C GLY A 143 4.73 -22.44 -20.35
N GLU A 144 4.04 -21.33 -20.08
CA GLU A 144 4.48 -20.00 -20.50
C GLU A 144 5.54 -19.43 -19.56
N GLU A 145 6.42 -18.57 -20.05
CA GLU A 145 7.43 -17.90 -19.23
C GLU A 145 6.76 -16.92 -18.24
N VAL A 146 7.17 -16.99 -16.98
CA VAL A 146 6.62 -16.13 -15.92
C VAL A 146 7.28 -14.77 -15.95
N THR A 147 6.46 -13.73 -16.11
CA THR A 147 6.85 -12.32 -16.09
C THR A 147 6.62 -11.67 -14.72
N GLY A 148 5.77 -12.25 -13.88
CA GLY A 148 5.49 -11.77 -12.53
C GLY A 148 4.97 -12.83 -11.57
N HIS A 149 5.27 -12.63 -10.29
CA HIS A 149 4.81 -13.46 -9.17
C HIS A 149 3.85 -12.65 -8.32
N LEU A 150 2.57 -13.02 -8.33
CA LEU A 150 1.55 -12.37 -7.51
C LEU A 150 1.27 -13.20 -6.26
N PHE A 151 1.35 -12.54 -5.12
CA PHE A 151 0.98 -13.08 -3.81
C PHE A 151 -0.16 -12.26 -3.22
N GLU A 152 -1.13 -12.94 -2.61
CA GLU A 152 -2.24 -12.28 -1.93
C GLU A 152 -2.37 -12.86 -0.51
N PHE A 153 -2.50 -11.99 0.50
CA PHE A 153 -2.65 -12.40 1.89
C PHE A 153 -3.33 -11.31 2.73
N THR A 154 -4.15 -11.69 3.70
CA THR A 154 -4.71 -10.75 4.67
C THR A 154 -3.97 -10.87 5.99
N SER A 155 -3.17 -9.87 6.34
CA SER A 155 -2.21 -9.94 7.45
C SER A 155 -2.61 -9.05 8.63
N HIS A 156 -2.30 -9.49 9.86
CA HIS A 156 -2.34 -8.64 11.06
C HIS A 156 -1.09 -7.76 11.12
N LEU A 157 -1.01 -6.83 10.16
CA LEU A 157 0.23 -6.10 9.83
C LEU A 157 0.83 -5.35 11.03
N ALA A 158 0.01 -4.74 11.88
CA ALA A 158 0.49 -4.02 13.07
C ALA A 158 1.21 -4.94 14.07
N THR A 159 0.68 -6.15 14.27
CA THR A 159 1.21 -7.16 15.17
C THR A 159 2.56 -7.65 14.68
N HIS A 160 2.65 -8.05 13.41
CA HIS A 160 3.91 -8.50 12.80
C HIS A 160 4.97 -7.40 12.69
N LEU A 161 4.54 -6.12 12.57
CA LEU A 161 5.44 -4.97 12.60
C LEU A 161 5.74 -4.44 14.01
N GLY A 162 5.21 -5.07 15.06
CA GLY A 162 5.42 -4.65 16.45
C GLY A 162 5.04 -3.19 16.70
N CYS A 163 3.96 -2.71 16.08
CA CYS A 163 3.54 -1.31 16.16
C CYS A 163 2.09 -1.14 16.63
N GLU A 164 1.53 -2.09 17.38
CA GLU A 164 0.14 -2.04 17.86
C GLU A 164 -0.16 -0.82 18.75
N ASP A 165 0.81 -0.43 19.56
CA ASP A 165 0.71 0.65 20.55
C ASP A 165 1.28 1.99 20.03
N TYR A 166 1.64 2.07 18.75
CA TYR A 166 2.38 3.23 18.25
C TYR A 166 1.55 4.53 18.38
N THR A 167 1.93 5.35 19.37
CA THR A 167 1.56 6.76 19.48
C THR A 167 2.79 7.58 19.10
N ASP A 168 2.78 8.23 17.93
CA ASP A 168 3.84 9.18 17.56
C ASP A 168 3.98 10.21 18.70
N GLY A 169 5.19 10.43 19.20
CA GLY A 169 5.57 10.99 20.52
C GLY A 169 5.08 12.40 20.90
N ASP A 170 3.97 12.88 20.36
CA ASP A 170 3.20 14.03 20.85
C ASP A 170 2.06 13.54 21.74
N SER A 171 2.44 13.12 22.95
CA SER A 171 1.54 12.81 24.05
C SER A 171 0.88 14.10 24.59
N LYS A 172 -0.07 14.67 23.85
CA LYS A 172 -0.96 15.77 24.33
C LYS A 172 -2.42 15.68 23.89
N SER A 173 -2.89 14.58 23.31
CA SER A 173 -4.33 14.38 23.06
C SER A 173 -4.87 13.24 23.92
N SER A 174 -5.32 13.58 25.12
CA SER A 174 -5.80 12.66 26.17
C SER A 174 -7.19 12.04 25.94
N ASN A 175 -7.78 12.13 24.74
CA ASN A 175 -9.20 11.79 24.54
C ASN A 175 -9.48 10.76 23.43
N ILE A 176 -8.46 10.16 22.81
CA ILE A 176 -8.67 8.98 21.98
C ILE A 176 -8.27 7.80 22.86
N GLU A 177 -9.26 7.05 23.35
CA GLU A 177 -9.03 5.73 23.96
C GLU A 177 -7.94 5.02 23.15
N SER A 178 -6.86 4.61 23.81
CA SER A 178 -5.71 3.93 23.20
C SER A 178 -6.14 2.55 22.70
N ARG A 179 -6.94 2.53 21.63
CA ARG A 179 -7.41 1.30 21.00
C ARG A 179 -6.23 0.72 20.24
N PRO A 180 -5.81 -0.52 20.54
CA PRO A 180 -4.68 -1.12 19.87
C PRO A 180 -4.97 -1.21 18.37
N MET A 181 -3.93 -1.07 17.54
CA MET A 181 -4.03 -1.18 16.08
C MET A 181 -4.19 -2.63 15.61
N LYS A 182 -5.10 -3.39 16.24
CA LYS A 182 -5.40 -4.79 15.91
C LYS A 182 -6.54 -4.86 14.89
N PHE A 183 -6.17 -4.87 13.62
CA PHE A 183 -7.08 -5.13 12.51
C PHE A 183 -6.31 -5.78 11.35
N PRO A 184 -6.98 -6.62 10.56
CA PRO A 184 -6.37 -7.23 9.38
C PRO A 184 -6.19 -6.22 8.25
N VAL A 185 -5.24 -6.47 7.36
CA VAL A 185 -4.94 -5.64 6.18
C VAL A 185 -4.83 -6.53 4.95
N GLN A 186 -5.60 -6.23 3.90
CA GLN A 186 -5.49 -6.94 2.64
C GLN A 186 -4.22 -6.50 1.90
N LEU A 187 -3.34 -7.46 1.67
CA LEU A 187 -2.06 -7.25 1.02
C LEU A 187 -1.98 -8.01 -0.31
N MET A 188 -1.41 -7.34 -1.29
CA MET A 188 -0.95 -7.93 -2.54
C MET A 188 0.54 -7.66 -2.69
N LEU A 189 1.28 -8.60 -3.25
CA LEU A 189 2.67 -8.42 -3.63
C LEU A 189 2.83 -8.89 -5.07
N LEU A 190 3.31 -8.00 -5.94
CA LEU A 190 3.78 -8.37 -7.26
C LEU A 190 5.31 -8.26 -7.27
N MET A 191 5.98 -9.39 -7.53
CA MET A 191 7.41 -9.41 -7.83
C MET A 191 7.60 -9.63 -9.32
N LYS A 192 8.14 -8.64 -10.03
CA LYS A 192 8.44 -8.79 -11.45
C LYS A 192 9.64 -9.71 -11.64
N ALA A 193 9.60 -10.57 -12.66
CA ALA A 193 10.70 -11.49 -12.96
C ALA A 193 11.98 -10.73 -13.36
N SER A 194 11.82 -9.58 -14.02
CA SER A 194 12.92 -8.69 -14.43
C SER A 194 12.65 -7.24 -14.01
N ASN A 195 13.71 -6.44 -13.94
CA ASN A 195 13.59 -5.00 -13.78
C ASN A 195 13.09 -4.39 -15.09
N CYS A 196 11.90 -3.78 -15.06
CA CYS A 196 11.26 -3.12 -16.19
C CYS A 196 11.03 -1.62 -15.94
N GLY A 197 11.61 -1.08 -14.87
CA GLY A 197 11.48 0.30 -14.46
C GLY A 197 10.16 0.63 -13.76
N LYS A 198 10.20 1.75 -13.05
CA LYS A 198 9.09 2.28 -12.24
C LYS A 198 7.80 2.48 -13.03
N LEU A 199 7.90 2.98 -14.27
CA LEU A 199 6.74 3.19 -15.15
C LEU A 199 6.01 1.88 -15.46
N ASN A 200 6.73 0.77 -15.60
CA ASN A 200 6.09 -0.54 -15.77
C ASN A 200 5.38 -0.99 -14.48
N SER A 201 5.93 -0.70 -13.29
CA SER A 201 5.24 -0.95 -12.02
C SER A 201 3.93 -0.14 -11.91
N TYR A 202 3.90 1.08 -12.46
CA TYR A 202 2.66 1.85 -12.57
C TYR A 202 1.66 1.23 -13.54
N ARG A 203 2.11 0.70 -14.69
CA ARG A 203 1.22 -0.04 -15.60
C ARG A 203 0.55 -1.22 -14.90
N TRP A 204 1.28 -1.98 -14.09
CA TRP A 204 0.69 -3.05 -13.26
C TRP A 204 -0.37 -2.53 -12.29
N LEU A 205 -0.09 -1.42 -11.61
CA LEU A 205 -1.03 -0.83 -10.66
C LEU A 205 -2.33 -0.34 -11.35
N TYR A 206 -2.22 0.47 -12.41
CA TYR A 206 -3.38 1.12 -13.04
C TYR A 206 -4.06 0.25 -14.11
N ASN A 207 -3.30 -0.35 -15.02
CA ASN A 207 -3.87 -1.08 -16.15
C ASN A 207 -4.16 -2.54 -15.79
N GLY A 208 -3.45 -3.10 -14.80
CA GLY A 208 -3.68 -4.45 -14.31
C GLY A 208 -4.63 -4.48 -13.11
N PHE A 209 -4.12 -4.14 -11.93
CA PHE A 209 -4.84 -4.38 -10.68
C PHE A 209 -6.02 -3.44 -10.47
N ALA A 210 -5.90 -2.14 -10.76
CA ALA A 210 -7.01 -1.21 -10.62
C ALA A 210 -8.16 -1.55 -11.57
N ARG A 211 -7.88 -2.06 -12.79
CA ARG A 211 -8.91 -2.55 -13.72
C ARG A 211 -9.72 -3.72 -13.16
N VAL A 212 -9.12 -4.58 -12.33
CA VAL A 212 -9.82 -5.69 -11.66
C VAL A 212 -10.53 -5.23 -10.38
N LEU A 213 -9.87 -4.41 -9.56
CA LEU A 213 -10.39 -4.01 -8.25
C LEU A 213 -11.45 -2.91 -8.35
N ASP A 214 -11.44 -2.13 -9.42
CA ASP A 214 -12.26 -0.95 -9.67
C ASP A 214 -12.29 -0.02 -8.44
N PRO A 215 -11.12 0.51 -8.00
CA PRO A 215 -11.05 1.29 -6.79
C PRO A 215 -11.57 2.72 -7.02
N LYS A 216 -12.25 3.31 -6.02
CA LYS A 216 -12.61 4.75 -6.10
C LYS A 216 -11.38 5.63 -6.31
N ILE A 217 -10.30 5.38 -5.56
CA ILE A 217 -9.00 6.02 -5.76
C ILE A 217 -7.85 5.01 -5.76
N THR A 218 -6.84 5.28 -6.57
CA THR A 218 -5.54 4.59 -6.53
C THR A 218 -4.48 5.55 -6.02
N VAL A 219 -3.86 5.22 -4.89
CA VAL A 219 -2.78 5.98 -4.26
C VAL A 219 -1.46 5.29 -4.59
N HIS A 220 -0.52 5.99 -5.20
CA HIS A 220 0.84 5.47 -5.35
C HIS A 220 1.77 6.06 -4.29
N LEU A 221 2.71 5.25 -3.83
CA LEU A 221 3.74 5.59 -2.86
C LEU A 221 5.08 5.03 -3.29
N ASP A 222 6.12 5.82 -3.05
CA ASP A 222 7.49 5.33 -3.07
C ASP A 222 7.85 4.75 -1.70
N VAL A 223 8.55 3.63 -1.71
CA VAL A 223 9.08 3.04 -0.49
C VAL A 223 10.00 4.02 0.24
N GLY A 224 9.86 4.10 1.55
CA GLY A 224 10.52 5.11 2.39
C GLY A 224 9.65 6.35 2.67
N THR A 225 8.58 6.55 1.91
CA THR A 225 7.58 7.60 2.22
C THR A 225 6.84 7.26 3.51
N LYS A 226 6.88 8.16 4.51
CA LYS A 226 6.04 8.10 5.72
C LYS A 226 4.82 8.98 5.52
N LEU A 227 3.64 8.36 5.48
CA LEU A 227 2.39 9.10 5.44
C LEU A 227 2.13 9.84 6.76
N GLY A 228 1.56 11.04 6.67
CA GLY A 228 0.94 11.69 7.83
C GLY A 228 -0.25 10.87 8.36
N LYS A 229 -0.59 11.00 9.64
CA LYS A 229 -1.57 10.15 10.35
C LYS A 229 -2.96 10.05 9.69
N GLN A 230 -3.34 11.05 8.88
CA GLN A 230 -4.66 11.15 8.23
C GLN A 230 -4.54 11.31 6.71
N ALA A 231 -3.37 11.08 6.12
CA ALA A 231 -3.08 11.37 4.73
C ALA A 231 -4.03 10.62 3.78
N LEU A 232 -4.24 9.31 3.97
CA LEU A 232 -5.14 8.52 3.10
C LEU A 232 -6.59 8.99 3.21
N PHE A 233 -7.04 9.32 4.43
CA PHE A 233 -8.38 9.85 4.64
C PHE A 233 -8.58 11.19 3.93
N LYS A 234 -7.62 12.12 4.06
CA LYS A 234 -7.69 13.43 3.42
C LYS A 234 -7.72 13.30 1.91
N LEU A 235 -6.81 12.51 1.33
CA LEU A 235 -6.79 12.24 -0.12
C LEU A 235 -8.14 11.69 -0.58
N TRP A 236 -8.62 10.60 0.02
CA TRP A 236 -9.92 10.01 -0.33
C TRP A 236 -11.08 11.00 -0.19
N LYS A 237 -11.06 11.84 0.85
CA LYS A 237 -12.12 12.82 1.10
C LYS A 237 -12.22 13.85 -0.02
N GLU A 238 -11.11 14.28 -0.62
CA GLU A 238 -11.16 15.22 -1.75
C GLU A 238 -11.91 14.63 -2.95
N PHE A 239 -11.69 13.35 -3.27
CA PHE A 239 -12.44 12.65 -4.33
C PHE A 239 -13.89 12.34 -3.95
N ASP A 240 -14.19 12.26 -2.65
CA ASP A 240 -15.57 12.11 -2.17
C ASP A 240 -16.36 13.43 -2.26
N LEU A 241 -15.67 14.57 -2.08
CA LEU A 241 -16.25 15.90 -2.20
C LEU A 241 -16.38 16.36 -3.65
N GLU A 242 -15.39 16.08 -4.48
CA GLU A 242 -15.31 16.55 -5.86
C GLU A 242 -15.26 15.37 -6.85
N PRO A 243 -16.42 14.91 -7.37
CA PRO A 243 -16.49 13.76 -8.28
C PRO A 243 -15.70 13.91 -9.58
N MET A 244 -15.44 15.15 -10.02
CA MET A 244 -14.67 15.47 -11.23
C MET A 244 -13.16 15.55 -10.97
N LEU A 245 -12.71 15.32 -9.73
CA LEU A 245 -11.30 15.36 -9.39
C LEU A 245 -10.56 14.18 -10.04
N ALA A 246 -9.62 14.49 -10.93
CA ALA A 246 -8.80 13.49 -11.60
C ALA A 246 -7.60 13.03 -10.74
N ALA A 247 -7.01 13.96 -9.99
CA ALA A 247 -5.79 13.70 -9.21
C ALA A 247 -5.70 14.59 -7.97
N ALA A 248 -5.08 14.07 -6.91
CA ALA A 248 -4.68 14.81 -5.72
C ALA A 248 -3.28 14.36 -5.28
N CYS A 249 -2.53 15.21 -4.58
CA CYS A 249 -1.22 14.84 -4.05
C CYS A 249 -1.01 15.36 -2.63
N GLY A 250 -0.19 14.64 -1.87
CA GLY A 250 0.20 15.07 -0.54
C GLY A 250 1.32 16.10 -0.60
N GLU A 251 1.37 17.00 0.38
CA GLU A 251 2.55 17.84 0.61
C GLU A 251 3.70 16.97 1.11
N ILE A 252 4.86 17.11 0.48
CA ILE A 252 6.09 16.43 0.90
C ILE A 252 6.81 17.36 1.89
N ALA A 253 7.11 16.83 3.07
CA ALA A 253 7.90 17.55 4.07
C ALA A 253 9.17 16.77 4.41
N CYS A 254 10.30 17.46 4.45
CA CYS A 254 11.55 16.89 4.92
C CYS A 254 11.50 16.64 6.44
N SER A 255 12.21 15.60 6.89
CA SER A 255 12.42 15.38 8.32
C SER A 255 13.41 16.42 8.87
N LEU A 256 12.88 17.48 9.47
CA LEU A 256 13.66 18.60 10.01
C LEU A 256 14.43 18.26 11.29
N GLY A 257 14.19 17.08 11.88
CA GLY A 257 14.76 16.69 13.17
C GLY A 257 14.13 17.44 14.35
N GLY A 258 14.51 17.08 15.58
CA GLY A 258 14.12 17.84 16.76
C GLY A 258 14.64 19.27 16.68
N ASN A 259 13.79 20.27 16.98
CA ASN A 259 14.11 21.70 16.93
C ASN A 259 14.71 22.20 15.60
N TRP A 260 14.35 21.58 14.47
CA TRP A 260 14.82 21.97 13.12
C TRP A 260 16.34 21.95 12.94
N LEU A 261 17.07 21.23 13.81
CA LEU A 261 18.53 21.18 13.79
C LEU A 261 19.08 20.70 12.43
N ASN A 262 18.32 19.88 11.69
CA ASN A 262 18.74 19.43 10.38
C ASN A 262 18.76 20.55 9.33
N LEU A 263 18.07 21.68 9.52
CA LEU A 263 18.14 22.83 8.61
C LEU A 263 19.49 23.54 8.62
N LEU A 264 20.34 23.28 9.62
CA LEU A 264 21.72 23.78 9.62
C LEU A 264 22.56 23.08 8.54
N ASN A 265 22.13 21.92 8.05
CA ASN A 265 22.74 21.27 6.90
C ASN A 265 22.22 21.91 5.61
N PRO A 266 23.08 22.55 4.79
CA PRO A 266 22.65 23.26 3.59
C PRO A 266 21.95 22.35 2.56
N ILE A 267 22.29 21.07 2.50
CA ILE A 267 21.62 20.09 1.63
C ILE A 267 20.18 19.86 2.10
N VAL A 268 19.97 19.71 3.41
CA VAL A 268 18.63 19.52 3.98
C VAL A 268 17.79 20.81 3.86
N ALA A 269 18.41 21.97 4.04
CA ALA A 269 17.75 23.26 3.84
C ALA A 269 17.31 23.46 2.38
N ALA A 270 18.17 23.13 1.42
CA ALA A 270 17.86 23.20 -0.01
C ALA A 270 16.71 22.26 -0.37
N HIS A 271 16.76 20.99 0.07
CA HIS A 271 15.64 20.07 -0.11
C HIS A 271 14.36 20.59 0.55
N ASN A 272 14.42 21.12 1.76
CA ASN A 272 13.24 21.67 2.43
C ASN A 272 12.65 22.87 1.66
N PHE A 273 13.48 23.74 1.07
CA PHE A 273 12.99 24.82 0.20
C PHE A 273 12.29 24.26 -1.05
N GLU A 274 12.93 23.32 -1.75
CA GLU A 274 12.38 22.67 -2.93
C GLU A 274 11.01 22.03 -2.65
N TYR A 275 10.94 21.21 -1.60
CA TYR A 275 9.72 20.46 -1.26
C TYR A 275 8.62 21.32 -0.62
N LYS A 276 8.96 22.45 0.01
CA LYS A 276 7.96 23.26 0.73
C LYS A 276 7.53 24.51 -0.02
N VAL A 277 8.46 25.21 -0.67
CA VAL A 277 8.17 26.44 -1.41
C VAL A 277 7.99 26.13 -2.89
N GLY A 278 8.93 25.40 -3.49
CA GLY A 278 8.85 25.02 -4.91
C GLY A 278 7.61 24.21 -5.22
N PHE A 279 7.32 23.19 -4.40
CA PHE A 279 6.14 22.34 -4.54
C PHE A 279 4.83 23.13 -4.52
N GLN A 280 4.64 24.05 -3.57
CA GLN A 280 3.39 24.80 -3.46
C GLN A 280 3.14 25.69 -4.68
N LEU A 281 4.17 26.36 -5.18
CA LEU A 281 4.06 27.20 -6.37
C LEU A 281 3.72 26.36 -7.61
N ASP A 282 4.46 25.27 -7.82
CA ASP A 282 4.26 24.38 -8.96
C ASP A 282 2.88 23.70 -8.93
N ARG A 283 2.47 23.14 -7.79
CA ARG A 283 1.17 22.46 -7.68
C ARG A 283 -0.01 23.43 -7.77
N THR A 284 0.12 24.66 -7.27
CA THR A 284 -0.92 25.68 -7.45
C THR A 284 -1.07 26.04 -8.94
N PHE A 285 0.04 26.14 -9.68
CA PHE A 285 0.01 26.39 -11.12
C PHE A 285 -0.62 25.22 -11.90
N VAL A 286 -0.23 23.98 -11.60
CA VAL A 286 -0.83 22.76 -12.19
C VAL A 286 -2.34 22.70 -11.89
N SER A 287 -2.74 23.02 -10.66
CA SER A 287 -4.15 23.04 -10.26
C SER A 287 -4.95 24.13 -10.97
N ALA A 288 -4.36 25.31 -11.19
CA ALA A 288 -5.03 26.43 -11.87
C ALA A 288 -5.14 26.21 -13.39
N THR A 289 -4.16 25.54 -13.99
CA THR A 289 -4.10 25.33 -15.45
C THR A 289 -4.66 23.98 -15.90
N GLY A 290 -4.77 23.01 -14.99
CA GLY A 290 -5.09 21.62 -15.31
C GLY A 290 -3.97 20.87 -16.05
N PHE A 291 -2.82 21.51 -16.31
CA PHE A 291 -1.71 20.90 -17.04
C PHE A 291 -0.71 20.24 -16.07
N LEU A 292 -0.68 18.91 -16.07
CA LEU A 292 0.23 18.13 -15.23
C LEU A 292 1.59 17.94 -15.91
N SER A 293 2.56 18.79 -15.59
CA SER A 293 3.92 18.75 -16.14
C SER A 293 4.74 17.55 -15.65
N LEU A 294 4.61 17.21 -14.36
CA LEU A 294 5.30 16.11 -13.69
C LEU A 294 4.38 15.46 -12.65
N LEU A 295 4.36 14.13 -12.62
CA LEU A 295 3.68 13.35 -11.58
C LEU A 295 4.43 13.52 -10.25
N PRO A 296 3.77 13.90 -9.15
CA PRO A 296 4.39 13.94 -7.84
C PRO A 296 4.90 12.53 -7.49
N GLY A 297 6.20 12.37 -7.22
CA GLY A 297 6.80 11.04 -7.13
C GLY A 297 6.44 10.26 -5.86
N ALA A 298 6.30 10.94 -4.72
CA ALA A 298 6.30 10.28 -3.41
C ALA A 298 4.91 9.83 -2.92
N CYS A 299 3.87 10.62 -3.16
CA CYS A 299 2.50 10.34 -2.73
C CYS A 299 1.47 11.10 -3.58
N SER A 300 0.80 10.38 -4.47
CA SER A 300 -0.33 10.90 -5.24
C SER A 300 -1.48 9.93 -5.27
N ALA A 301 -2.69 10.45 -5.47
CA ALA A 301 -3.90 9.71 -5.68
C ALA A 301 -4.52 10.09 -7.03
N TYR A 302 -5.10 9.12 -7.72
CA TYR A 302 -5.83 9.31 -8.97
C TYR A 302 -7.17 8.60 -8.89
N SER A 303 -8.19 9.18 -9.50
CA SER A 303 -9.47 8.51 -9.68
C SER A 303 -9.38 7.50 -10.82
N HIS A 304 -10.05 6.37 -10.65
CA HIS A 304 -10.01 5.29 -11.64
C HIS A 304 -10.67 5.68 -12.98
N CYS A 305 -11.65 6.59 -12.94
CA CYS A 305 -12.42 7.00 -14.12
C CYS A 305 -11.62 7.75 -15.22
N TYR A 306 -10.38 8.16 -14.94
CA TYR A 306 -9.57 8.99 -15.86
C TYR A 306 -8.29 8.31 -16.38
N TYR A 307 -8.16 6.99 -16.25
CA TYR A 307 -7.01 6.21 -16.76
C TYR A 307 -7.37 5.03 -17.69
#